data_AF-A0A419W2X2-F1
#
_entry.id   AF-A0A419W2X2-F1
#
_cell.length_a   1.000
_cell.length_b   1.000
_cell.length_c   1.000
_cell.angle_alpha   90.00
_cell.angle_beta   90.00
_cell.angle_gamma   90.00
#
_symmetry.space_group_name_H-M   'P 1'
#
loop_
_entity.id
_entity.type
_entity.pdbx_description
1 polymer ?
#
loop_
_entity_poly.entity_id
_entity_poly.type
_entity_poly.pdbx_seq_one_letter_code
_entity_poly.pdbx_strand_id
1 'polypeptide(L)' 'MIVRRTILKQDLVKKLYPDSVSVDAAMQQLRRDIELCPQLKEQIASTGQTKRHYYNKQQLLLILEHFCITLEEFEQL' A
#
# COMPACT_ATOMS: atom_id res chain seq x y z
N MET A 1 9.16 -11.56 -14.45
CA MET A 1 8.75 -11.72 -13.04
C MET A 1 7.23 -11.69 -12.95
N ILE A 2 6.62 -12.65 -12.24
CA ILE A 2 5.16 -12.71 -12.11
C ILE A 2 4.76 -11.73 -11.01
N VAL A 3 4.39 -10.51 -11.40
CA VAL A 3 3.76 -9.54 -10.50
C VAL A 3 2.50 -10.21 -9.94
N ARG A 4 2.51 -10.53 -8.65
CA ARG A 4 1.34 -11.13 -7.99
C ARG A 4 0.17 -10.16 -8.17
N ARG A 5 -1.00 -10.69 -8.57
CA ARG A 5 -2.22 -9.89 -8.80
C ARG A 5 -2.68 -9.12 -7.56
N THR A 6 -2.25 -9.56 -6.38
CA THR A 6 -2.58 -8.99 -5.07
C THR A 6 -1.37 -9.03 -4.15
N ILE A 7 -1.29 -8.05 -3.26
CA ILE A 7 -0.31 -7.99 -2.17
C ILE A 7 -1.02 -7.97 -0.82
N LEU A 8 -0.41 -8.61 0.18
CA LEU A 8 -0.86 -8.51 1.57
C LEU A 8 -0.53 -7.12 2.11
N LYS A 9 -1.48 -6.47 2.80
CA LYS A 9 -1.24 -5.14 3.38
C LYS A 9 -0.09 -5.16 4.39
N GLN A 10 0.04 -6.25 5.14
CA GLN A 10 1.17 -6.46 6.06
C GLN A 10 2.53 -6.49 5.35
N ASP A 11 2.60 -7.08 4.16
CA ASP A 11 3.87 -7.21 3.43
C ASP A 11 4.23 -5.86 2.79
N LEU A 12 3.22 -5.13 2.33
CA LEU A 12 3.36 -3.75 1.86
C LEU A 12 3.95 -2.84 2.96
N VAL A 13 3.34 -2.83 4.15
CA VAL A 13 3.78 -1.91 5.21
C VAL A 13 5.12 -2.30 5.82
N LYS A 14 5.51 -3.57 5.81
CA LYS A 14 6.86 -4.00 6.23
C LYS A 14 7.95 -3.39 5.36
N LYS A 15 7.71 -3.30 4.06
CA LYS A 15 8.65 -2.69 3.10
C LYS A 15 8.62 -1.16 3.17
N LEU A 16 7.43 -0.55 3.29
CA LEU A 16 7.29 0.90 3.33
C LEU A 16 7.74 1.52 4.65
N TYR A 17 7.58 0.81 5.77
CA TYR A 17 7.90 1.31 7.11
C TYR A 17 8.75 0.30 7.90
N PRO A 18 10.00 0.04 7.47
CA PRO A 18 10.87 -0.95 8.11
C PRO A 18 11.20 -0.61 9.57
N ASP A 19 11.20 0.69 9.91
CA ASP A 19 11.49 1.19 11.26
C ASP A 19 10.30 1.13 12.22
N SER A 20 9.13 0.64 11.77
CA SER A 20 7.96 0.50 12.62
C SER A 20 8.13 -0.59 13.68
N VAL A 21 7.74 -0.27 14.91
CA VAL A 21 7.84 -1.18 16.07
C VAL A 21 7.00 -2.46 15.90
N SER A 22 5.94 -2.42 15.10
CA SER A 22 5.11 -3.59 14.78
C SER A 22 4.39 -3.43 13.44
N VAL A 23 3.91 -4.55 12.88
CA VAL A 23 3.09 -4.55 11.67
C VAL A 23 1.80 -3.74 11.86
N ASP A 24 1.19 -3.81 13.05
CA ASP A 24 -0.01 -3.05 13.35
C ASP A 24 0.27 -1.54 13.39
N ALA A 25 1.41 -1.13 13.94
CA ALA A 25 1.83 0.27 13.91
C ALA A 25 2.05 0.76 12.47
N ALA A 26 2.75 -0.02 11.65
CA ALA A 26 2.97 0.27 10.24
C ALA A 26 1.65 0.34 9.44
N MET A 27 0.71 -0.54 9.73
CA MET A 27 -0.65 -0.53 9.17
C MET A 27 -1.44 0.73 9.56
N GLN A 28 -1.31 1.19 10.79
CA GLN A 28 -1.94 2.43 11.25
C GLN A 28 -1.30 3.65 10.60
N GLN A 29 0.01 3.66 10.42
CA GLN A 29 0.72 4.73 9.73
C GLN A 29 0.26 4.84 8.27
N LEU A 30 0.21 3.71 7.53
CA LEU A 30 -0.34 3.71 6.18
C LEU A 30 -1.79 4.21 6.12
N ARG A 31 -2.63 3.85 7.09
CA ARG A 31 -4.02 4.36 7.14
C ARG A 31 -4.07 5.86 7.35
N ARG A 32 -3.23 6.39 8.24
CA ARG A 32 -3.15 7.84 8.47
C ARG A 32 -2.70 8.56 7.21
N ASP A 33 -1.67 8.07 6.53
CA ASP A 33 -1.18 8.67 5.28
C ASP A 33 -2.28 8.69 4.20
N ILE A 34 -3.03 7.60 4.06
CA ILE A 34 -4.18 7.53 3.16
C ILE A 34 -5.32 8.47 3.60
N GLU A 35 -5.60 8.59 4.91
CA GLU A 35 -6.63 9.49 5.44
C GLU A 35 -6.29 10.96 5.27
N LEU A 36 -4.99 11.32 5.32
CA LEU A 36 -4.49 12.67 5.06
C LEU A 36 -4.65 13.08 3.59
N CYS A 37 -4.80 12.13 2.67
CA CYS A 37 -5.04 12.38 1.26
C CYS A 37 -6.41 11.83 0.81
N PRO A 38 -7.49 12.62 0.91
CA PRO A 38 -8.84 12.18 0.53
C PRO A 38 -8.93 11.69 -0.93
N GLN A 39 -8.16 12.31 -1.83
CA GLN A 39 -8.09 11.92 -3.24
C GLN A 39 -7.55 10.50 -3.42
N LEU A 40 -6.47 10.16 -2.70
CA LEU A 40 -5.91 8.81 -2.72
C LEU A 40 -6.92 7.78 -2.18
N LYS A 41 -7.59 8.12 -1.08
CA LYS A 41 -8.61 7.26 -0.48
C LYS A 41 -9.75 6.97 -1.46
N GLU A 42 -10.23 7.99 -2.18
CA GLU A 42 -11.27 7.82 -3.21
C GLU A 42 -10.78 7.00 -4.41
N GLN A 43 -9.56 7.23 -4.88
CA GLN A 43 -8.96 6.46 -5.97
C GLN A 43 -8.79 4.96 -5.61
N ILE A 44 -8.36 4.66 -4.38
CA ILE A 44 -8.24 3.28 -3.89
C ILE A 44 -9.62 2.60 -3.79
N ALA A 45 -10.65 3.36 -3.40
CA ALA A 45 -12.02 2.86 -3.32
C ALA A 45 -12.65 2.65 -4.70
N SER A 46 -12.35 3.51 -5.68
CA SER A 46 -12.92 3.44 -7.03
C SER A 46 -12.26 2.37 -7.91
N THR A 47 -11.00 2.02 -7.66
CA THR A 47 -10.28 0.94 -8.38
C THR A 47 -10.78 -0.47 -8.04
N GLY A 48 -11.64 -0.61 -7.04
CA GLY A 48 -12.37 -1.83 -6.77
C GLY A 48 -12.58 -2.11 -5.29
N GLN A 49 -13.17 -3.26 -4.99
CA GLN A 49 -13.48 -3.64 -3.62
C GLN A 49 -12.19 -3.79 -2.80
N THR A 50 -11.99 -2.88 -1.85
CA THR A 50 -10.87 -2.95 -0.92
C THR A 50 -11.07 -4.16 0.00
N LYS A 51 -10.22 -5.18 -0.16
CA LYS A 51 -10.23 -6.34 0.74
C LYS A 51 -9.56 -5.97 2.06
N ARG A 52 -10.02 -6.61 3.14
CA ARG A 52 -9.51 -6.35 4.50
C ARG A 52 -8.00 -6.53 4.62
N HIS A 53 -7.47 -7.61 4.02
CA HIS A 53 -6.06 -8.02 4.18
C HIS A 53 -5.21 -7.83 2.93
N TYR A 54 -5.82 -7.46 1.78
CA TYR A 54 -5.13 -7.41 0.50
C TYR A 54 -5.41 -6.12 -0.24
N TYR A 55 -4.41 -5.64 -0.97
CA TYR A 55 -4.60 -4.70 -2.07
C TYR A 55 -4.46 -5.43 -3.40
N ASN A 56 -5.29 -5.06 -4.37
CA ASN A 56 -5.09 -5.48 -5.75
C ASN A 56 -3.93 -4.68 -6.39
N LYS A 57 -3.49 -5.09 -7.57
CA LYS A 57 -2.38 -4.42 -8.27
C LYS A 57 -2.63 -2.92 -8.51
N GLN A 58 -3.85 -2.50 -8.88
CA GLN A 58 -4.14 -1.08 -9.12
C GLN A 58 -4.10 -0.27 -7.83
N GLN A 59 -4.66 -0.80 -6.74
CA GLN A 59 -4.59 -0.18 -5.42
C GLN A 59 -3.16 -0.05 -4.93
N LEU A 60 -2.33 -1.08 -5.16
CA LEU A 60 -0.90 -1.01 -4.86
C LEU A 60 -0.22 0.11 -5.65
N LEU A 61 -0.44 0.20 -6.96
CA LEU A 61 0.18 1.22 -7.81
C LEU A 61 -0.18 2.64 -7.35
N LEU A 62 -1.44 2.90 -7.01
CA LEU A 62 -1.89 4.19 -6.47
C LEU A 62 -1.18 4.54 -5.15
N ILE A 63 -1.04 3.56 -4.26
CA ILE A 63 -0.34 3.75 -2.99
C ILE A 63 1.14 4.05 -3.26
N LEU A 64 1.81 3.27 -4.10
CA LEU A 64 3.23 3.48 -4.42
C LEU A 64 3.47 4.83 -5.10
N GLU A 65 2.60 5.23 -6.02
CA GLU A 65 2.62 6.53 -6.68
C GLU A 65 2.53 7.68 -5.66
N HIS A 66 1.67 7.55 -4.64
CA HIS A 66 1.57 8.52 -3.57
C HIS A 66 2.87 8.67 -2.76
N PHE A 67 3.61 7.58 -2.56
CA PHE A 67 4.93 7.60 -1.91
C PHE A 67 6.07 7.95 -2.88
N CYS A 68 5.77 8.26 -4.14
CA CYS A 68 6.76 8.46 -5.20
C CYS A 68 7.71 7.26 -5.36
N ILE A 69 7.22 6.05 -5.12
CA ILE A 69 7.96 4.79 -5.26
C ILE A 69 7.48 4.08 -6.53
N THR A 70 8.42 3.62 -7.35
CA THR A 70 8.10 2.76 -8.49
C THR A 70 7.90 1.32 -8.05
N LEU A 71 7.19 0.52 -8.85
CA LEU A 71 7.02 -0.90 -8.55
C LEU A 71 8.37 -1.63 -8.46
N GLU A 72 9.35 -1.22 -9.28
CA GLU A 72 10.70 -1.79 -9.31
C GLU A 72 11.47 -1.49 -8.02
N GLU A 73 11.44 -0.24 -7.55
CA GLU A 73 12.03 0.14 -6.25
C GLU A 73 11.34 -0.60 -5.11
N PHE A 74 10.02 -0.71 -5.14
CA PHE A 74 9.27 -1.44 -4.12
C PHE A 74 9.62 -2.95 -4.08
N GLU A 75 9.95 -3.55 -5.22
CA GLU A 75 10.43 -4.93 -5.26
C GLU A 75 11.83 -5.08 -4.66
N GLN A 76 12.66 -4.04 -4.72
CA GLN A 76 14.03 -4.00 -4.18
C GLN A 76 14.13 -3.60 -2.70
N LEU A 77 13.11 -2.96 -2.12
CA LEU A 77 12.97 -2.73 -0.67
C LEU A 77 12.87 -4.05 0.12
#